data_AF-A0A8T4F046-F1
#
_entry.id   AF-A0A8T4F046-F1
#
_cell.length_a   1.000
_cell.length_b   1.000
_cell.length_c   1.000
_cell.angle_alpha   90.00
_cell.angle_beta   90.00
_cell.angle_gamma   90.00
#
_symmetry.space_group_name_H-M   'P 1'
#
loop_
_entity.id
_entity.type
_entity.pdbx_description
1 polymer ?
#
loop_
_entity_poly.entity_id
_entity_poly.type
_entity_poly.pdbx_seq_one_letter_code
_entity_poly.pdbx_strand_id
1 'polypeptide(L)'
;MSDPFGSADEHPQTDLHPAQSDLFDSHREQLAVAERRATWKAFAAPLTSQSGAVVENPDLVEMAVAVIGVFSEHHSDNGMTFAQIREGLRSHGVGLAPAAIETRLGHLHTEGFLEPYLPKLHQGRYVIRPAGLVGALAAQRVAEHGGIDEMVLLLDRTRAALQVANPDPRRVLNHLHTCRFTLTVFAKDLQRCVATGTSAELITLGRQHDHSGYTQQVVDLNSLVSSRFAGVYELEDAAAALIEAEQFYRMQVRAAIGKVLAHGGASLNFDVLTPREYEDAAIESTHDLLSEVGKHLVADAPEVVIDINAMIRVLDDYRPRPKHRFRPPEPPRGGQDPDPIAEVERAAAETRRRRRLGLEALLGGQTEADLTSAMQTSWPAAIRILTDAMALDADRSEPFVLNIDQTLLIDSEAPVTYLHPARLIRTDFALPETGAITEQVRPDRNDRDV
;
A
#
# COMPACT_ATOMS: atom_id res chain seq x y z
N MET A 1 -70.64 61.66 23.86
CA MET A 1 -70.67 60.85 25.10
C MET A 1 -69.23 60.40 25.30
N SER A 2 -68.59 60.98 26.31
CA SER A 2 -67.25 60.77 26.88
C SER A 2 -66.19 59.92 26.15
N ASP A 3 -65.10 60.56 25.76
CA ASP A 3 -63.76 59.97 25.66
C ASP A 3 -62.79 60.78 26.53
N PRO A 4 -62.08 60.13 27.48
CA PRO A 4 -60.88 60.68 28.10
C PRO A 4 -59.66 59.76 27.92
N PHE A 5 -58.49 60.33 28.23
CA PHE A 5 -57.15 59.72 28.41
C PHE A 5 -56.20 59.76 27.21
N GLY A 6 -55.41 60.84 27.20
CA GLY A 6 -54.00 60.76 26.85
C GLY A 6 -53.17 60.24 28.04
N SER A 7 -52.12 59.50 27.72
CA SER A 7 -50.90 59.40 28.52
C SER A 7 -49.75 59.09 27.57
N ALA A 8 -48.74 59.95 27.64
CA ALA A 8 -47.50 59.87 26.91
C ALA A 8 -46.62 58.78 27.52
N ASP A 9 -46.13 57.85 26.69
CA ASP A 9 -44.97 57.02 27.00
C ASP A 9 -43.85 57.42 26.02
N GLU A 10 -42.98 58.31 26.50
CA GLU A 10 -41.65 58.52 25.92
C GLU A 10 -40.78 57.31 26.29
N HIS A 11 -40.59 56.39 25.33
CA HIS A 11 -39.50 55.43 25.41
C HIS A 11 -38.18 56.13 25.11
N PRO A 12 -37.15 56.04 25.98
CA PRO A 12 -35.84 56.55 25.66
C PRO A 12 -35.20 55.64 24.60
N GLN A 13 -35.12 56.15 23.37
CA GLN A 13 -34.19 55.63 22.36
C GLN A 13 -32.79 55.70 22.96
N THR A 14 -32.27 54.54 23.33
CA THR A 14 -30.89 54.37 23.74
C THR A 14 -30.05 54.47 22.48
N ASP A 15 -29.60 55.68 22.15
CA ASP A 15 -28.59 55.92 21.14
C ASP A 15 -27.30 55.19 21.57
N LEU A 16 -27.14 53.97 21.07
CA LEU A 16 -25.87 53.25 21.12
C LEU A 16 -24.86 54.06 20.30
N HIS A 17 -23.95 54.71 21.03
CA HIS A 17 -22.88 55.52 20.49
C HIS A 17 -22.11 54.79 19.37
N PRO A 18 -21.89 55.40 18.19
CA PRO A 18 -21.16 54.79 17.07
C PRO A 18 -19.73 54.36 17.43
N ALA A 19 -19.11 55.00 18.42
CA ALA A 19 -17.79 54.64 18.93
C ALA A 19 -17.72 53.30 19.67
N GLN A 20 -18.85 52.79 20.20
CA GLN A 20 -18.89 51.46 20.82
C GLN A 20 -19.00 50.37 19.75
N SER A 21 -19.77 50.60 18.68
CA SER A 21 -19.91 49.67 17.55
C SER A 21 -18.57 49.43 16.85
N ASP A 22 -17.80 50.49 16.56
CA ASP A 22 -16.47 50.39 15.93
C ASP A 22 -15.48 49.56 16.78
N LEU A 23 -15.60 49.61 18.11
CA LEU A 23 -14.70 48.90 19.03
C LEU A 23 -15.07 47.41 19.14
N PHE A 24 -16.36 47.08 19.08
CA PHE A 24 -16.84 45.69 19.01
C PHE A 24 -16.52 45.03 17.66
N ASP A 25 -16.63 45.77 16.56
CA ASP A 25 -16.27 45.29 15.22
C ASP A 25 -14.76 45.07 15.10
N SER A 26 -13.95 46.01 15.60
CA SER A 26 -12.49 45.86 15.68
C SER A 26 -12.07 44.64 16.52
N HIS A 27 -12.75 44.38 17.64
CA HIS A 27 -12.46 43.22 18.49
C HIS A 27 -12.88 41.90 17.82
N ARG A 28 -14.04 41.87 17.12
CA ARG A 28 -14.46 40.71 16.32
C ARG A 28 -13.48 40.39 15.20
N GLU A 29 -12.99 41.41 14.49
CA GLU A 29 -11.99 41.24 13.44
C GLU A 29 -10.67 40.69 13.99
N GLN A 30 -10.19 41.23 15.12
CA GLN A 30 -8.99 40.73 15.79
C GLN A 30 -9.13 39.27 16.21
N LEU A 31 -10.28 38.89 16.78
CA LEU A 31 -10.56 37.49 17.13
C LEU A 31 -10.62 36.58 15.89
N ALA A 32 -11.24 37.03 14.81
CA ALA A 32 -11.29 36.28 13.55
C ALA A 32 -9.89 36.07 12.93
N VAL A 33 -9.03 37.10 12.99
CA VAL A 33 -7.63 36.99 12.54
C VAL A 33 -6.83 36.03 13.43
N ALA A 34 -7.02 36.12 14.76
CA ALA A 34 -6.35 35.23 15.71
C ALA A 34 -6.76 33.75 15.50
N GLU A 35 -8.05 33.50 15.32
CA GLU A 35 -8.60 32.16 15.09
C GLU A 35 -8.14 31.57 13.74
N ARG A 36 -8.08 32.41 12.70
CA ARG A 36 -7.51 32.04 11.40
C ARG A 36 -6.04 31.66 11.52
N ARG A 37 -5.26 32.44 12.27
CA ARG A 37 -3.85 32.15 12.53
C ARG A 37 -3.67 30.85 13.31
N ALA A 38 -4.50 30.60 14.33
CA ALA A 38 -4.49 29.37 15.10
C ALA A 38 -4.79 28.15 14.22
N THR A 39 -5.79 28.28 13.33
CA THR A 39 -6.12 27.28 12.32
C THR A 39 -4.94 26.98 11.39
N TRP A 40 -4.25 28.00 10.89
CA TRP A 40 -3.07 27.81 10.03
C TRP A 40 -1.90 27.14 10.75
N LYS A 41 -1.65 27.50 12.01
CA LYS A 41 -0.61 26.87 12.82
C LYS A 41 -0.91 25.39 13.04
N ALA A 42 -2.12 25.06 13.47
CA ALA A 42 -2.53 23.68 13.69
C ALA A 42 -2.45 22.85 12.41
N PHE A 43 -2.90 23.41 11.28
CA PHE A 43 -2.82 22.78 9.96
C PHE A 43 -1.36 22.52 9.53
N ALA A 44 -0.44 23.45 9.79
CA ALA A 44 0.96 23.30 9.41
C ALA A 44 1.78 22.44 10.40
N ALA A 45 1.30 22.23 11.63
CA ALA A 45 2.01 21.54 12.70
C ALA A 45 2.60 20.16 12.31
N PRO A 46 1.93 19.32 11.49
CA PRO A 46 2.49 18.04 11.04
C PRO A 46 3.73 18.21 10.16
N LEU A 47 3.88 19.34 9.48
CA LEU A 47 5.01 19.61 8.58
C LEU A 47 6.12 20.42 9.23
N THR A 48 5.89 21.00 10.41
CA THR A 48 6.87 21.87 11.08
C THR A 48 7.59 21.18 12.23
N SER A 49 8.81 21.61 12.52
CA SER A 49 9.57 21.28 13.73
C SER A 49 9.76 22.51 14.62
N GLN A 50 10.56 22.39 15.68
CA GLN A 50 10.91 23.52 16.54
C GLN A 50 11.41 24.71 15.70
N SER A 51 10.90 25.91 16.00
CA SER A 51 11.16 27.17 15.27
C SER A 51 10.52 27.34 13.89
N GLY A 52 9.53 26.49 13.54
CA GLY A 52 8.76 26.64 12.29
C GLY A 52 9.49 26.18 11.02
N ALA A 53 10.63 25.49 11.18
CA ALA A 53 11.32 24.81 10.09
C ALA A 53 10.50 23.60 9.61
N VAL A 54 10.71 23.16 8.36
CA VAL A 54 10.06 21.95 7.83
C VAL A 54 10.73 20.71 8.43
N VAL A 55 9.94 19.70 8.77
CA VAL A 55 10.42 18.42 9.29
C VAL A 55 11.27 17.72 8.24
N GLU A 56 12.49 17.31 8.61
CA GLU A 56 13.39 16.55 7.72
C GLU A 56 13.13 15.03 7.75
N ASN A 57 12.69 14.49 8.90
CA ASN A 57 12.40 13.06 9.04
C ASN A 57 10.92 12.75 8.70
N PRO A 58 10.62 12.01 7.61
CA PRO A 58 9.25 11.66 7.23
C PRO A 58 8.50 10.89 8.32
N ASP A 59 9.18 10.08 9.13
CA ASP A 59 8.57 9.32 10.24
C ASP A 59 7.85 10.24 11.24
N LEU A 60 8.28 11.50 11.38
CA LEU A 60 7.65 12.47 12.26
C LEU A 60 6.36 13.07 11.68
N VAL A 61 6.20 13.03 10.34
CA VAL A 61 4.96 13.35 9.65
C VAL A 61 3.99 12.17 9.78
N GLU A 62 4.46 10.95 9.54
CA GLU A 62 3.68 9.71 9.72
C GLU A 62 3.19 9.56 11.16
N MET A 63 4.03 9.91 12.15
CA MET A 63 3.62 9.92 13.55
C MET A 63 2.41 10.84 13.80
N ALA A 64 2.30 11.99 13.12
CA ALA A 64 1.16 12.88 13.29
C ALA A 64 -0.14 12.25 12.76
N VAL A 65 -0.06 11.43 11.71
CA VAL A 65 -1.17 10.62 11.21
C VAL A 65 -1.49 9.48 12.21
N ALA A 66 -0.48 8.80 12.72
CA ALA A 66 -0.66 7.73 13.71
C ALA A 66 -1.34 8.25 14.99
N VAL A 67 -1.07 9.49 15.40
CA VAL A 67 -1.79 10.14 16.52
C VAL A 67 -3.30 10.19 16.23
N ILE A 68 -3.72 10.44 14.99
CA ILE A 68 -5.14 10.42 14.60
C ILE A 68 -5.72 9.02 14.79
N GLY A 69 -5.02 7.99 14.32
CA GLY A 69 -5.41 6.59 14.51
C GLY A 69 -5.63 6.25 15.98
N VAL A 70 -4.67 6.63 16.84
CA VAL A 70 -4.74 6.45 18.29
C VAL A 70 -5.96 7.13 18.91
N PHE A 71 -6.31 8.34 18.48
CA PHE A 71 -7.52 9.02 18.96
C PHE A 71 -8.81 8.36 18.43
N SER A 72 -8.80 7.84 17.20
CA SER A 72 -9.97 7.18 16.61
C SER A 72 -10.30 5.85 17.28
N GLU A 73 -9.28 5.10 17.73
CA GLU A 73 -9.45 3.85 18.45
C GLU A 73 -9.72 4.05 19.95
N HIS A 74 -9.53 5.27 20.47
CA HIS A 74 -9.77 5.56 21.86
C HIS A 74 -11.25 5.84 22.13
N HIS A 75 -11.90 4.93 22.86
CA HIS A 75 -13.33 4.98 23.16
C HIS A 75 -13.71 5.98 24.28
N SER A 76 -12.87 6.97 24.60
CA SER A 76 -13.15 7.92 25.69
C SER A 76 -13.49 9.31 25.18
N ASP A 77 -14.64 9.82 25.62
CA ASP A 77 -15.12 11.16 25.27
C ASP A 77 -14.32 12.30 25.92
N ASN A 78 -13.40 12.01 26.84
CA ASN A 78 -12.73 13.03 27.67
C ASN A 78 -11.31 13.42 27.20
N GLY A 79 -10.92 13.05 25.98
CA GLY A 79 -9.57 13.30 25.45
C GLY A 79 -8.48 12.46 26.12
N MET A 80 -7.26 12.54 25.60
CA MET A 80 -6.13 11.66 25.96
C MET A 80 -5.00 12.41 26.66
N THR A 81 -4.35 11.75 27.61
CA THR A 81 -3.06 12.19 28.15
C THR A 81 -1.92 11.84 27.19
N PHE A 82 -0.79 12.56 27.24
CA PHE A 82 0.41 12.20 26.45
C PHE A 82 0.90 10.77 26.73
N ALA A 83 0.74 10.28 27.96
CA ALA A 83 1.09 8.90 28.30
C ALA A 83 0.23 7.88 27.53
N GLN A 84 -1.08 8.13 27.43
CA GLN A 84 -2.00 7.29 26.67
C GLN A 84 -1.75 7.39 25.16
N ILE A 85 -1.46 8.59 24.64
CA ILE A 85 -1.12 8.77 23.22
C ILE A 85 0.14 7.98 22.88
N ARG A 86 1.19 8.09 23.69
CA ARG A 86 2.44 7.35 23.52
C ARG A 86 2.23 5.84 23.54
N GLU A 87 1.38 5.35 24.44
CA GLU A 87 1.07 3.93 24.49
C GLU A 87 0.33 3.47 23.23
N GLY A 88 -0.67 4.23 22.79
CA GLY A 88 -1.37 3.95 21.53
C GLY A 88 -0.42 3.93 20.32
N LEU A 89 0.52 4.88 20.25
CA LEU A 89 1.51 4.94 19.16
C LEU A 89 2.43 3.71 19.13
N ARG A 90 2.79 3.17 20.31
CA ARG A 90 3.54 1.90 20.37
C ARG A 90 2.73 0.73 19.85
N SER A 91 1.44 0.66 20.22
CA SER A 91 0.53 -0.37 19.72
C SER A 91 0.32 -0.29 18.20
N HIS A 92 0.38 0.92 17.63
CA HIS A 92 0.37 1.17 16.18
C HIS A 92 1.72 0.90 15.50
N GLY A 93 2.74 0.43 16.23
CA GLY A 93 4.03 0.06 15.65
C GLY A 93 4.95 1.21 15.29
N VAL A 94 4.73 2.42 15.81
CA VAL A 94 5.60 3.58 15.52
C VAL A 94 7.01 3.34 16.08
N GLY A 95 7.98 3.16 15.17
CA GLY A 95 9.38 2.78 15.46
C GLY A 95 10.29 3.90 15.98
N LEU A 96 9.74 5.02 16.44
CA LEU A 96 10.52 6.18 16.88
C LEU A 96 11.05 6.03 18.32
N ALA A 97 12.21 6.63 18.58
CA ALA A 97 12.78 6.69 19.92
C ALA A 97 11.83 7.44 20.89
N PRO A 98 11.67 7.00 22.16
CA PRO A 98 10.75 7.62 23.11
C PRO A 98 10.93 9.14 23.29
N ALA A 99 12.18 9.63 23.27
CA ALA A 99 12.49 11.05 23.37
C ALA A 99 12.05 11.85 22.14
N ALA A 100 12.11 11.24 20.94
CA ALA A 100 11.64 11.85 19.71
C ALA A 100 10.11 11.99 19.73
N ILE A 101 9.41 10.94 20.20
CA ILE A 101 7.95 10.95 20.39
C ILE A 101 7.54 12.07 21.36
N GLU A 102 8.22 12.19 22.50
CA GLU A 102 7.90 13.21 23.50
C GLU A 102 8.12 14.63 22.97
N THR A 103 9.26 14.86 22.33
CA THR A 103 9.58 16.15 21.69
C THR A 103 8.53 16.51 20.63
N ARG A 104 8.10 15.51 19.85
CA ARG A 104 7.12 15.69 18.77
C ARG A 104 5.72 15.96 19.31
N LEU A 105 5.27 15.25 20.34
CA LEU A 105 3.97 15.53 21.00
C LEU A 105 3.96 16.93 21.63
N GLY A 106 5.06 17.35 22.24
CA GLY A 106 5.22 18.70 22.76
C GLY A 106 5.06 19.76 21.67
N HIS A 107 5.70 19.56 20.52
CA HIS A 107 5.57 20.44 19.34
C HIS A 107 4.13 20.51 18.82
N LEU A 108 3.49 19.36 18.61
CA LEU A 108 2.10 19.31 18.14
C LEU A 108 1.14 20.03 19.10
N HIS A 109 1.39 19.97 20.40
CA HIS A 109 0.64 20.77 21.38
C HIS A 109 0.94 22.27 21.27
N THR A 110 2.20 22.67 21.18
CA THR A 110 2.59 24.09 21.06
C THR A 110 2.02 24.75 19.81
N GLU A 111 1.93 24.03 18.69
CA GLU A 111 1.37 24.55 17.43
C GLU A 111 -0.16 24.41 17.33
N GLY A 112 -0.83 23.90 18.37
CA GLY A 112 -2.30 23.81 18.43
C GLY A 112 -2.89 22.66 17.61
N PHE A 113 -2.09 21.66 17.23
CA PHE A 113 -2.61 20.39 16.72
C PHE A 113 -3.27 19.60 17.85
N LEU A 114 -2.60 19.53 19.02
CA LEU A 114 -3.18 19.00 20.26
C LEU A 114 -3.62 20.17 21.14
N GLU A 115 -4.89 20.22 21.50
CA GLU A 115 -5.44 21.27 22.35
C GLU A 115 -5.97 20.69 23.66
N PRO A 116 -5.86 21.42 24.79
CA PRO A 116 -6.45 20.97 26.04
C PRO A 116 -7.96 20.70 25.90
N TYR A 117 -8.42 19.53 26.32
CA TYR A 117 -9.84 19.14 26.26
C TYR A 117 -10.74 20.11 27.05
N LEU A 118 -10.27 20.54 28.22
CA LEU A 118 -10.89 21.60 29.01
C LEU A 118 -9.85 22.70 29.28
N PRO A 119 -10.24 23.98 29.22
CA PRO A 119 -9.35 25.11 29.47
C PRO A 119 -8.87 25.21 30.94
N LYS A 120 -9.41 24.39 31.86
CA LYS A 120 -8.93 24.32 33.24
C LYS A 120 -7.60 23.55 33.30
N LEU A 121 -6.56 24.27 33.71
CA LEU A 121 -5.11 23.99 33.64
C LEU A 121 -4.56 22.62 34.13
N HIS A 122 -5.35 21.69 34.65
CA HIS A 122 -4.81 20.60 35.50
C HIS A 122 -5.17 19.17 35.08
N GLN A 123 -5.91 18.97 34.00
CA GLN A 123 -6.31 17.60 33.63
C GLN A 123 -5.32 16.91 32.68
N GLY A 124 -4.42 17.64 32.02
CA GLY A 124 -3.38 17.07 31.15
C GLY A 124 -3.95 16.21 30.01
N ARG A 125 -5.19 16.48 29.59
CA ARG A 125 -5.93 15.77 28.55
C ARG A 125 -6.07 16.66 27.32
N TYR A 126 -5.86 16.05 26.17
CA TYR A 126 -5.79 16.71 24.89
C TYR A 126 -6.78 16.12 23.90
N VAL A 127 -7.20 16.93 22.94
CA VAL A 127 -7.97 16.56 21.76
C VAL A 127 -7.26 17.06 20.51
N ILE A 128 -7.56 16.45 19.36
CA ILE A 128 -7.05 16.90 18.08
C ILE A 128 -7.90 18.07 17.59
N ARG A 129 -7.26 19.21 17.27
CA ARG A 129 -7.95 20.29 16.58
C ARG A 129 -8.27 19.84 15.14
N PRO A 130 -9.50 20.00 14.63
CA PRO A 130 -9.86 19.55 13.28
C PRO A 130 -8.93 20.09 12.17
N ALA A 131 -8.42 21.31 12.33
CA ALA A 131 -7.45 21.89 11.40
C ALA A 131 -6.14 21.07 11.32
N GLY A 132 -5.65 20.58 12.47
CA GLY A 132 -4.47 19.72 12.53
C GLY A 132 -4.71 18.36 11.91
N LEU A 133 -5.87 17.75 12.15
CA LEU A 133 -6.30 16.52 11.47
C LEU A 133 -6.22 16.67 9.94
N VAL A 134 -6.85 17.72 9.40
CA VAL A 134 -6.84 18.00 7.95
C VAL A 134 -5.42 18.23 7.44
N GLY A 135 -4.58 18.94 8.22
CA GLY A 135 -3.18 19.17 7.91
C GLY A 135 -2.36 17.87 7.80
N ALA A 136 -2.55 16.93 8.72
CA ALA A 136 -1.81 15.66 8.72
C ALA A 136 -2.24 14.77 7.54
N LEU A 137 -3.54 14.70 7.27
CA LEU A 137 -4.05 13.97 6.11
C LEU A 137 -3.60 14.59 4.78
N ALA A 138 -3.53 15.92 4.70
CA ALA A 138 -2.99 16.61 3.51
C ALA A 138 -1.49 16.34 3.35
N ALA A 139 -0.72 16.39 4.44
CA ALA A 139 0.72 16.07 4.42
C ALA A 139 0.97 14.64 3.94
N GLN A 140 0.18 13.67 4.41
CA GLN A 140 0.25 12.28 3.97
C GLN A 140 -0.05 12.14 2.47
N ARG A 141 -1.17 12.69 1.99
CA ARG A 141 -1.53 12.64 0.56
C ARG A 141 -0.47 13.27 -0.34
N VAL A 142 0.11 14.39 0.09
CA VAL A 142 1.17 15.06 -0.68
C VAL A 142 2.45 14.21 -0.69
N ALA A 143 2.78 13.54 0.41
CA ALA A 143 3.93 12.64 0.45
C ALA A 143 3.74 11.40 -0.44
N GLU A 144 2.52 10.84 -0.48
CA GLU A 144 2.19 9.64 -1.26
C GLU A 144 2.00 9.95 -2.76
N HIS A 145 1.22 10.97 -3.11
CA HIS A 145 0.77 11.24 -4.48
C HIS A 145 1.25 12.58 -5.06
N GLY A 146 2.28 13.20 -4.47
CA GLY A 146 2.89 14.42 -5.02
C GLY A 146 1.94 15.64 -5.12
N GLY A 147 0.78 15.59 -4.46
CA GLY A 147 -0.24 16.64 -4.46
C GLY A 147 -1.28 16.55 -5.59
N ILE A 148 -1.32 15.47 -6.36
CA ILE A 148 -2.30 15.32 -7.46
C ILE A 148 -3.71 15.02 -6.94
N ASP A 149 -3.82 14.36 -5.80
CA ASP A 149 -5.09 14.22 -5.07
C ASP A 149 -5.77 15.57 -4.82
N GLU A 150 -5.00 16.64 -4.56
CA GLU A 150 -5.54 17.97 -4.33
C GLU A 150 -6.14 18.56 -5.62
N MET A 151 -5.62 18.17 -6.77
CA MET A 151 -6.18 18.55 -8.07
C MET A 151 -7.51 17.83 -8.34
N VAL A 152 -7.62 16.54 -7.99
CA VAL A 152 -8.89 15.80 -8.05
C VAL A 152 -9.92 16.43 -7.11
N LEU A 153 -9.52 16.72 -5.87
CA LEU A 153 -10.38 17.37 -4.90
C LEU A 153 -10.85 18.76 -5.36
N LEU A 154 -10.01 19.50 -6.08
CA LEU A 154 -10.37 20.79 -6.65
C LEU A 154 -11.39 20.65 -7.80
N LEU A 155 -11.25 19.65 -8.67
CA LEU A 155 -12.24 19.34 -9.70
C LEU A 155 -13.59 18.95 -9.07
N ASP A 156 -13.58 18.08 -8.07
CA ASP A 156 -14.78 17.65 -7.36
C ASP A 156 -15.49 18.82 -6.67
N ARG A 157 -14.72 19.70 -6.01
CA ARG A 157 -15.26 20.92 -5.41
C ARG A 157 -15.86 21.86 -6.46
N THR A 158 -15.26 21.92 -7.65
CA THR A 158 -15.80 22.72 -8.77
C THR A 158 -17.10 22.13 -9.29
N ARG A 159 -17.17 20.80 -9.45
CA ARG A 159 -18.39 20.07 -9.82
C ARG A 159 -19.49 20.31 -8.79
N ALA A 160 -19.19 20.19 -7.51
CA ALA A 160 -20.14 20.43 -6.44
C ALA A 160 -20.69 21.87 -6.46
N ALA A 161 -19.82 22.87 -6.67
CA ALA A 161 -20.23 24.27 -6.78
C ALA A 161 -21.19 24.52 -7.96
N LEU A 162 -21.02 23.80 -9.06
CA LEU A 162 -21.89 23.85 -10.25
C LEU A 162 -23.23 23.13 -10.05
N GLN A 163 -23.28 22.13 -9.18
CA GLN A 163 -24.49 21.32 -8.95
C GLN A 163 -25.51 22.01 -8.03
N VAL A 164 -25.11 23.03 -7.27
CA VAL A 164 -26.01 23.85 -6.46
C VAL A 164 -27.14 24.44 -7.34
N ALA A 165 -28.32 24.67 -6.76
CA ALA A 165 -29.49 25.19 -7.49
C ALA A 165 -29.19 26.52 -8.20
N ASN A 166 -28.51 27.45 -7.52
CA ASN A 166 -28.08 28.74 -8.05
C ASN A 166 -26.56 28.90 -7.89
N PRO A 167 -25.77 28.37 -8.84
CA PRO A 167 -24.31 28.47 -8.78
C PRO A 167 -23.87 29.93 -9.03
N ASP A 168 -22.95 30.44 -8.21
CA ASP A 168 -22.35 31.77 -8.40
C ASP A 168 -21.36 31.75 -9.59
N PRO A 169 -21.65 32.46 -10.70
CA PRO A 169 -20.80 32.46 -11.90
C PRO A 169 -19.36 32.88 -11.62
N ARG A 170 -19.15 33.86 -10.72
CA ARG A 170 -17.79 34.38 -10.41
C ARG A 170 -16.98 33.35 -9.64
N ARG A 171 -17.63 32.66 -8.69
CA ARG A 171 -17.00 31.58 -7.93
C ARG A 171 -16.64 30.40 -8.83
N VAL A 172 -17.54 30.02 -9.73
CA VAL A 172 -17.28 28.96 -10.71
C VAL A 172 -16.10 29.32 -11.61
N LEU A 173 -16.07 30.55 -12.14
CA LEU A 173 -14.96 31.03 -12.98
C LEU A 173 -13.62 30.96 -12.24
N ASN A 174 -13.57 31.43 -10.99
CA ASN A 174 -12.37 31.34 -10.16
C ASN A 174 -11.92 29.90 -9.91
N HIS A 175 -12.85 28.98 -9.69
CA HIS A 175 -12.53 27.57 -9.55
C HIS A 175 -11.97 26.99 -10.85
N LEU A 176 -12.59 27.25 -12.02
CA LEU A 176 -12.09 26.80 -13.33
C LEU A 176 -10.68 27.31 -13.61
N HIS A 177 -10.42 28.60 -13.33
CA HIS A 177 -9.08 29.17 -13.44
C HIS A 177 -8.08 28.46 -12.52
N THR A 178 -8.45 28.21 -11.27
CA THR A 178 -7.58 27.51 -10.31
C THR A 178 -7.26 26.10 -10.81
N CYS A 179 -8.25 25.34 -11.29
CA CYS A 179 -8.04 24.02 -11.88
C CYS A 179 -7.05 24.07 -13.05
N ARG A 180 -7.25 25.02 -13.98
CA ARG A 180 -6.39 25.20 -15.15
C ARG A 180 -4.96 25.54 -14.75
N PHE A 181 -4.78 26.47 -13.82
CA PHE A 181 -3.45 26.87 -13.35
C PHE A 181 -2.71 25.71 -12.70
N THR A 182 -3.37 24.99 -11.79
CA THR A 182 -2.81 23.82 -11.12
C THR A 182 -2.38 22.75 -12.12
N LEU A 183 -3.25 22.39 -13.08
CA LEU A 183 -2.92 21.44 -14.14
C LEU A 183 -1.72 21.87 -14.97
N THR A 184 -1.67 23.14 -15.33
CA THR A 184 -0.58 23.68 -16.14
C THR A 184 0.75 23.62 -15.40
N VAL A 185 0.75 23.85 -14.08
CA VAL A 185 1.94 23.74 -13.23
C VAL A 185 2.43 22.30 -13.19
N PHE A 186 1.56 21.33 -12.91
CA PHE A 186 1.92 19.91 -12.92
C PHE A 186 2.43 19.44 -14.28
N ALA A 187 1.77 19.86 -15.36
CA ALA A 187 2.21 19.52 -16.71
C ALA A 187 3.60 20.08 -17.02
N LYS A 188 3.89 21.33 -16.63
CA LYS A 188 5.23 21.94 -16.83
C LYS A 188 6.30 21.29 -15.97
N ASP A 189 5.96 20.90 -14.74
CA ASP A 189 6.89 20.16 -13.88
C ASP A 189 7.22 18.79 -14.49
N LEU A 190 6.19 18.06 -14.93
CA LEU A 190 6.37 16.78 -15.60
C LEU A 190 7.15 16.92 -16.91
N GLN A 191 6.88 17.96 -17.72
CA GLN A 191 7.66 18.27 -18.92
C GLN A 191 9.16 18.44 -18.60
N ARG A 192 9.48 19.15 -17.51
CA ARG A 192 10.86 19.33 -17.05
C ARG A 192 11.46 17.99 -16.62
N CYS A 193 10.75 17.20 -15.82
CA CYS A 193 11.18 15.87 -15.39
C CYS A 193 11.40 14.93 -16.59
N VAL A 194 10.55 14.98 -17.61
CA VAL A 194 10.75 14.22 -18.85
C VAL A 194 12.02 14.67 -19.58
N ALA A 195 12.30 15.97 -19.62
CA ALA A 195 13.47 16.51 -20.28
C ALA A 195 14.79 16.17 -19.55
N THR A 196 14.83 16.29 -18.23
CA THR A 196 16.09 16.21 -17.45
C THR A 196 16.22 14.97 -16.58
N GLY A 197 15.11 14.35 -16.20
CA GLY A 197 15.07 13.28 -15.20
C GLY A 197 15.52 11.93 -15.73
N THR A 198 15.99 11.08 -14.83
CA THR A 198 16.33 9.68 -15.09
C THR A 198 15.07 8.82 -15.17
N SER A 199 15.18 7.60 -15.72
CA SER A 199 14.06 6.67 -15.79
C SER A 199 13.56 6.26 -14.41
N ALA A 200 14.46 6.10 -13.43
CA ALA A 200 14.10 5.78 -12.05
C ALA A 200 13.29 6.90 -11.38
N GLU A 201 13.68 8.17 -11.60
CA GLU A 201 12.91 9.33 -11.13
C GLU A 201 11.52 9.38 -11.77
N LEU A 202 11.43 9.08 -13.07
CA LEU A 202 10.16 9.06 -13.79
C LEU A 202 9.25 7.89 -13.42
N ILE A 203 9.80 6.75 -12.97
CA ILE A 203 9.01 5.64 -12.43
C ILE A 203 8.36 6.05 -11.10
N THR A 204 9.15 6.62 -10.19
CA THR A 204 8.63 7.12 -8.91
C THR A 204 7.60 8.22 -9.12
N LEU A 205 7.88 9.17 -10.02
CA LEU A 205 6.94 10.22 -10.38
C LEU A 205 5.67 9.63 -11.03
N GLY A 206 5.82 8.67 -11.94
CA GLY A 206 4.71 8.01 -12.62
C GLY A 206 3.67 7.42 -11.66
N ARG A 207 4.12 6.80 -10.55
CA ARG A 207 3.23 6.28 -9.49
C ARG A 207 2.40 7.37 -8.82
N GLN A 208 2.94 8.58 -8.69
CA GLN A 208 2.19 9.71 -8.13
C GLN A 208 1.11 10.22 -9.09
N HIS A 209 1.29 10.02 -10.40
CA HIS A 209 0.40 10.52 -11.45
C HIS A 209 -0.66 9.52 -11.91
N ASP A 210 -0.74 8.32 -11.32
CA ASP A 210 -1.69 7.28 -11.73
C ASP A 210 -3.10 7.54 -11.18
N HIS A 211 -3.87 8.35 -11.92
CA HIS A 211 -5.28 8.61 -11.61
C HIS A 211 -6.16 8.34 -12.83
N SER A 212 -6.56 7.09 -12.98
CA SER A 212 -7.56 6.68 -13.97
C SER A 212 -8.88 7.42 -13.72
N GLY A 213 -9.34 8.21 -14.70
CA GLY A 213 -10.63 8.92 -14.64
C GLY A 213 -10.53 10.45 -14.70
N TYR A 214 -9.34 11.03 -14.57
CA TYR A 214 -9.15 12.48 -14.59
C TYR A 214 -9.68 13.15 -15.87
N THR A 215 -9.40 12.56 -17.04
CA THR A 215 -9.90 13.05 -18.33
C THR A 215 -11.42 13.09 -18.35
N GLN A 216 -12.08 12.04 -17.88
CA GLN A 216 -13.55 11.99 -17.85
C GLN A 216 -14.11 13.08 -16.93
N GLN A 217 -13.49 13.28 -15.76
CA GLN A 217 -13.92 14.32 -14.83
C GLN A 217 -13.86 15.74 -15.42
N VAL A 218 -12.83 16.06 -16.21
CA VAL A 218 -12.70 17.38 -16.88
C VAL A 218 -13.74 17.53 -17.99
N VAL A 219 -13.99 16.48 -18.77
CA VAL A 219 -15.01 16.48 -19.83
C VAL A 219 -16.42 16.64 -19.25
N ASP A 220 -16.72 15.93 -18.17
CA ASP A 220 -18.00 16.03 -17.46
C ASP A 220 -18.18 17.43 -16.89
N LEU A 221 -17.13 18.01 -16.32
CA LEU A 221 -17.15 19.37 -15.79
C LEU A 221 -17.42 20.40 -16.89
N ASN A 222 -16.78 20.26 -18.05
CA ASN A 222 -17.01 21.15 -19.19
C ASN A 222 -18.47 21.05 -19.69
N SER A 223 -19.00 19.82 -19.77
CA SER A 223 -20.40 19.58 -20.14
C SER A 223 -21.37 20.23 -19.14
N LEU A 224 -21.04 20.19 -17.85
CA LEU A 224 -21.83 20.82 -16.79
C LEU A 224 -21.81 22.35 -16.87
N VAL A 225 -20.65 22.95 -17.16
CA VAL A 225 -20.55 24.40 -17.37
C VAL A 225 -21.37 24.83 -18.59
N SER A 226 -21.21 24.12 -19.71
CA SER A 226 -21.93 24.41 -20.97
C SER A 226 -23.45 24.32 -20.80
N SER A 227 -23.93 23.35 -20.02
CA SER A 227 -25.38 23.20 -19.76
C SER A 227 -25.95 24.24 -18.78
N ARG A 228 -25.21 24.63 -17.75
CA ARG A 228 -25.68 25.56 -16.71
C ARG A 228 -25.50 27.03 -17.06
N PHE A 229 -24.50 27.36 -17.87
CA PHE A 229 -24.11 28.72 -18.20
C PHE A 229 -24.06 28.97 -19.71
N ALA A 230 -24.93 28.30 -20.47
CA ALA A 230 -25.03 28.46 -21.92
C ALA A 230 -25.11 29.95 -22.31
N GLY A 231 -24.20 30.39 -23.17
CA GLY A 231 -24.11 31.77 -23.65
C GLY A 231 -23.33 32.73 -22.74
N VAL A 232 -22.77 32.25 -21.62
CA VAL A 232 -21.81 33.02 -20.81
C VAL A 232 -20.40 32.70 -21.31
N TYR A 233 -19.96 33.47 -22.30
CA TYR A 233 -18.70 33.23 -23.02
C TYR A 233 -17.47 33.07 -22.11
N GLU A 234 -17.35 33.88 -21.05
CA GLU A 234 -16.22 33.80 -20.12
C GLU A 234 -16.10 32.43 -19.42
N LEU A 235 -17.24 31.80 -19.09
CA LEU A 235 -17.28 30.50 -18.44
C LEU A 235 -17.03 29.36 -19.43
N GLU A 236 -17.59 29.47 -20.63
CA GLU A 236 -17.36 28.52 -21.72
C GLU A 236 -15.89 28.51 -22.14
N ASP A 237 -15.28 29.69 -22.29
CA ASP A 237 -13.85 29.85 -22.60
C ASP A 237 -12.96 29.27 -21.48
N ALA A 238 -13.26 29.59 -20.21
CA ALA A 238 -12.53 29.03 -19.09
C ALA A 238 -12.64 27.49 -19.00
N ALA A 239 -13.80 26.93 -19.32
CA ALA A 239 -14.00 25.49 -19.37
C ALA A 239 -13.27 24.84 -20.56
N ALA A 240 -13.23 25.49 -21.73
CA ALA A 240 -12.45 25.01 -22.88
C ALA A 240 -10.95 25.05 -22.61
N ALA A 241 -10.45 26.14 -22.01
CA ALA A 241 -9.06 26.27 -21.62
C ALA A 241 -8.63 25.24 -20.55
N LEU A 242 -9.56 24.74 -19.74
CA LEU A 242 -9.29 23.63 -18.82
C LEU A 242 -9.08 22.30 -19.57
N ILE A 243 -9.82 22.04 -20.64
CA ILE A 243 -9.61 20.87 -21.51
C ILE A 243 -8.20 20.94 -22.14
N GLU A 244 -7.80 22.11 -22.64
CA GLU A 244 -6.45 22.27 -23.23
C GLU A 244 -5.35 21.98 -22.20
N ALA A 245 -5.51 22.45 -20.96
CA ALA A 245 -4.57 22.17 -19.87
C ALA A 245 -4.51 20.67 -19.52
N GLU A 246 -5.65 19.98 -19.51
CA GLU A 246 -5.72 18.52 -19.31
C GLU A 246 -5.01 17.78 -20.44
N GLN A 247 -5.23 18.17 -21.70
CA GLN A 247 -4.59 17.54 -22.85
C GLN A 247 -3.07 17.73 -22.80
N PHE A 248 -2.61 18.92 -22.41
CA PHE A 248 -1.19 19.20 -22.22
C PHE A 248 -0.58 18.33 -21.11
N TYR A 249 -1.25 18.24 -19.95
CA TYR A 249 -0.84 17.34 -18.86
C TYR A 249 -0.75 15.88 -19.32
N ARG A 250 -1.78 15.36 -19.99
CA ARG A 250 -1.81 13.99 -20.51
C ARG A 250 -0.69 13.72 -21.52
N MET A 251 -0.35 14.70 -22.36
CA MET A 251 0.78 14.60 -23.27
C MET A 251 2.09 14.37 -22.51
N GLN A 252 2.31 15.08 -21.39
CA GLN A 252 3.52 14.92 -20.59
C GLN A 252 3.56 13.59 -19.83
N VAL A 253 2.41 13.11 -19.32
CA VAL A 253 2.30 11.76 -18.73
C VAL A 253 2.68 10.69 -19.75
N ARG A 254 2.13 10.77 -20.97
CA ARG A 254 2.49 9.82 -22.05
C ARG A 254 3.96 9.92 -22.44
N ALA A 255 4.54 11.12 -22.44
CA ALA A 255 5.96 11.30 -22.73
C ALA A 255 6.85 10.69 -21.63
N ALA A 256 6.46 10.82 -20.35
CA ALA A 256 7.14 10.17 -19.23
C ALA A 256 7.10 8.64 -19.35
N ILE A 257 5.91 8.07 -19.57
CA ILE A 257 5.74 6.63 -19.80
C ILE A 257 6.57 6.17 -21.01
N GLY A 258 6.50 6.89 -22.12
CA GLY A 258 7.27 6.58 -23.32
C GLY A 258 8.79 6.57 -23.08
N LYS A 259 9.31 7.50 -22.28
CA LYS A 259 10.73 7.54 -21.90
C LYS A 259 11.11 6.38 -20.98
N VAL A 260 10.27 6.04 -20.00
CA VAL A 260 10.47 4.87 -19.12
C VAL A 260 10.49 3.58 -19.93
N LEU A 261 9.52 3.38 -20.83
CA LEU A 261 9.43 2.20 -21.69
C LEU A 261 10.62 2.10 -22.65
N ALA A 262 11.04 3.22 -23.27
CA ALA A 262 12.21 3.23 -24.15
C ALA A 262 13.49 2.82 -23.39
N HIS A 263 13.63 3.23 -22.13
CA HIS A 263 14.75 2.83 -21.30
C HIS A 263 14.66 1.36 -20.87
N GLY A 264 13.50 0.90 -20.39
CA GLY A 264 13.27 -0.48 -19.98
C GLY A 264 13.49 -1.47 -21.12
N GLY A 265 12.99 -1.15 -22.32
CA GLY A 265 13.17 -1.97 -23.52
C GLY A 265 14.63 -2.03 -24.01
N ALA A 266 15.37 -0.91 -23.95
CA ALA A 266 16.77 -0.87 -24.40
C ALA A 266 17.76 -1.49 -23.40
N SER A 267 17.44 -1.46 -22.09
CA SER A 267 18.33 -1.94 -21.03
C SER A 267 17.93 -3.29 -20.43
N LEU A 268 16.78 -3.85 -20.85
CA LEU A 268 16.14 -5.01 -20.20
C LEU A 268 15.97 -4.79 -18.68
N ASN A 269 15.81 -3.54 -18.26
CA ASN A 269 15.65 -3.19 -16.86
C ASN A 269 14.18 -3.41 -16.46
N PHE A 270 13.95 -4.39 -15.59
CA PHE A 270 12.65 -4.74 -15.04
C PHE A 270 12.29 -3.93 -13.79
N ASP A 271 13.08 -2.94 -13.37
CA ASP A 271 12.74 -2.08 -12.21
C ASP A 271 11.58 -1.09 -12.48
N VAL A 272 10.86 -1.25 -13.60
CA VAL A 272 9.72 -0.40 -13.99
C VAL A 272 8.50 -0.66 -13.10
N LEU A 273 8.26 -1.91 -12.72
CA LEU A 273 7.19 -2.32 -11.80
C LEU A 273 7.79 -2.94 -10.53
N THR A 274 7.07 -2.83 -9.41
CA THR A 274 7.39 -3.59 -8.20
C THR A 274 7.12 -5.08 -8.41
N PRO A 275 7.73 -5.97 -7.62
CA PRO A 275 7.44 -7.40 -7.69
C PRO A 275 5.95 -7.73 -7.55
N ARG A 276 5.24 -6.99 -6.70
CA ARG A 276 3.79 -7.13 -6.51
C ARG A 276 3.01 -6.67 -7.74
N GLU A 277 3.37 -5.54 -8.33
CA GLU A 277 2.74 -5.05 -9.58
C GLU A 277 2.96 -6.03 -10.74
N TYR A 278 4.12 -6.71 -10.80
CA TYR A 278 4.34 -7.79 -11.78
C TYR A 278 3.47 -9.02 -11.49
N GLU A 279 3.31 -9.39 -10.23
CA GLU A 279 2.45 -10.49 -9.81
C GLU A 279 0.98 -10.19 -10.15
N ASP A 280 0.49 -9.02 -9.76
CA ASP A 280 -0.86 -8.54 -10.05
C ASP A 280 -1.08 -8.48 -11.57
N ALA A 281 -0.13 -7.95 -12.34
CA ALA A 281 -0.21 -7.95 -13.80
C ALA A 281 -0.25 -9.37 -14.40
N ALA A 282 0.52 -10.32 -13.87
CA ALA A 282 0.52 -11.70 -14.34
C ALA A 282 -0.79 -12.44 -14.00
N ILE A 283 -1.45 -12.06 -12.89
CA ILE A 283 -2.72 -12.65 -12.44
C ILE A 283 -3.90 -12.04 -13.20
N GLU A 284 -3.94 -10.72 -13.33
CA GLU A 284 -5.12 -9.97 -13.78
C GLU A 284 -5.11 -9.65 -15.28
N SER A 285 -3.94 -9.61 -15.93
CA SER A 285 -3.85 -9.25 -17.35
C SER A 285 -4.18 -10.44 -18.25
N THR A 286 -4.75 -10.14 -19.42
CA THR A 286 -4.96 -11.15 -20.45
C THR A 286 -3.63 -11.56 -21.08
N HIS A 287 -3.57 -12.82 -21.55
CA HIS A 287 -2.37 -13.34 -22.22
C HIS A 287 -1.98 -12.51 -23.46
N ASP A 288 -2.96 -11.97 -24.19
CA ASP A 288 -2.71 -11.09 -25.35
C ASP A 288 -1.96 -9.82 -24.94
N LEU A 289 -2.35 -9.19 -23.83
CA LEU A 289 -1.71 -7.97 -23.31
C LEU A 289 -0.26 -8.26 -22.85
N LEU A 290 -0.06 -9.37 -22.15
CA LEU A 290 1.28 -9.81 -21.70
C LEU A 290 2.19 -10.16 -22.90
N SER A 291 1.64 -10.78 -23.94
CA SER A 291 2.39 -11.13 -25.16
C SER A 291 2.86 -9.89 -25.94
N GLU A 292 2.14 -8.78 -25.84
CA GLU A 292 2.48 -7.51 -26.48
C GLU A 292 3.78 -6.92 -25.92
N VAL A 293 3.93 -6.95 -24.59
CA VAL A 293 5.18 -6.56 -23.91
C VAL A 293 6.36 -7.43 -24.37
N GLY A 294 6.13 -8.74 -24.50
CA GLY A 294 7.13 -9.69 -24.97
C GLY A 294 7.66 -9.41 -26.38
N LYS A 295 6.87 -8.77 -27.26
CA LYS A 295 7.33 -8.38 -28.62
C LYS A 295 8.35 -7.25 -28.60
N HIS A 296 8.36 -6.45 -27.55
CA HIS A 296 9.26 -5.29 -27.39
C HIS A 296 10.50 -5.59 -26.54
N LEU A 297 10.54 -6.76 -25.89
CA LEU A 297 11.76 -7.32 -25.31
C LEU A 297 12.70 -7.77 -26.42
N VAL A 298 13.47 -6.83 -26.96
CA VAL A 298 14.54 -7.11 -27.91
C VAL A 298 15.69 -7.75 -27.13
N ALA A 299 15.66 -9.07 -27.02
CA ALA A 299 16.82 -9.87 -26.63
C ALA A 299 17.78 -10.04 -27.82
N ASP A 300 18.17 -8.95 -28.48
CA ASP A 300 19.41 -8.96 -29.25
C ASP A 300 20.54 -8.87 -28.23
N ALA A 301 20.91 -10.02 -27.65
CA ALA A 301 22.20 -10.13 -27.00
C ALA A 301 23.23 -9.71 -28.05
N PRO A 302 24.03 -8.64 -27.83
CA PRO A 302 25.05 -8.26 -28.79
C PRO A 302 25.89 -9.49 -29.07
N GLU A 303 26.12 -9.79 -30.34
CA GLU A 303 26.97 -10.90 -30.75
C GLU A 303 28.27 -10.79 -29.94
N VAL A 304 28.50 -11.74 -29.03
CA VAL A 304 29.71 -11.74 -28.21
C VAL A 304 30.83 -12.07 -29.17
N VAL A 305 31.41 -11.03 -29.76
CA VAL A 305 32.62 -11.15 -30.57
C VAL A 305 33.74 -11.47 -29.59
N ILE A 306 33.96 -12.76 -29.37
CA ILE A 306 35.12 -13.25 -28.64
C ILE A 306 36.33 -12.97 -29.51
N ASP A 307 36.99 -11.84 -29.26
CA ASP A 307 38.30 -11.56 -29.86
C ASP A 307 39.28 -12.62 -29.35
N ILE A 308 39.77 -13.45 -30.26
CA ILE A 308 40.75 -14.50 -29.98
C ILE A 308 41.99 -13.90 -29.32
N ASN A 309 42.39 -12.67 -29.68
CA ASN A 309 43.52 -12.01 -29.05
C ASN A 309 43.20 -11.54 -27.63
N ALA A 310 41.99 -11.06 -27.36
CA ALA A 310 41.54 -10.77 -26.00
C ALA A 310 41.48 -12.04 -25.14
N MET A 311 41.03 -13.16 -25.71
CA MET A 311 40.99 -14.45 -25.02
C MET A 311 42.38 -14.99 -24.73
N ILE A 312 43.34 -14.87 -25.66
CA ILE A 312 44.75 -15.23 -25.44
C ILE A 312 45.38 -14.33 -24.36
N ARG A 313 45.11 -13.02 -24.36
CA ARG A 313 45.59 -12.13 -23.28
C ARG A 313 45.01 -12.50 -21.93
N VAL A 314 43.71 -12.83 -21.87
CA VAL A 314 43.07 -13.32 -20.65
C VAL A 314 43.70 -14.65 -20.22
N LEU A 315 44.04 -15.55 -21.15
CA LEU A 315 44.71 -16.81 -20.85
C LEU A 315 46.15 -16.61 -20.33
N ASP A 316 46.88 -15.64 -20.90
CA ASP A 316 48.24 -15.27 -20.49
C ASP A 316 48.27 -14.58 -19.11
N ASP A 317 47.25 -13.75 -18.83
CA ASP A 317 47.05 -13.10 -17.53
C ASP A 317 46.33 -14.02 -16.52
N TYR A 318 45.76 -15.13 -16.97
CA TYR A 318 45.13 -16.13 -16.12
C TYR A 318 46.21 -16.93 -15.38
N ARG A 319 46.69 -16.35 -14.29
CA ARG A 319 47.31 -17.11 -13.22
C ARG A 319 46.20 -17.61 -12.32
N PRO A 320 45.88 -18.92 -12.28
CA PRO A 320 45.03 -19.43 -11.23
C PRO A 320 45.66 -19.01 -9.90
N ARG A 321 44.98 -18.13 -9.15
CA ARG A 321 45.49 -17.68 -7.86
C ARG A 321 45.84 -18.94 -7.06
N PRO A 322 47.08 -19.12 -6.59
CA PRO A 322 47.31 -20.13 -5.57
C PRO A 322 46.33 -19.79 -4.46
N LYS A 323 45.43 -20.72 -4.13
CA LYS A 323 44.55 -20.56 -2.98
C LYS A 323 45.45 -20.45 -1.76
N HIS A 324 45.85 -19.23 -1.40
CA HIS A 324 46.31 -18.92 -0.07
C HIS A 324 45.10 -19.20 0.82
N ARG A 325 45.06 -20.41 1.37
CA ARG A 325 44.22 -20.72 2.52
C ARG A 325 44.71 -19.78 3.61
N PHE A 326 44.07 -18.62 3.75
CA PHE A 326 44.04 -17.95 5.03
C PHE A 326 43.36 -18.94 5.96
N ARG A 327 44.16 -19.55 6.84
CA ARG A 327 43.61 -20.29 7.96
C ARG A 327 42.90 -19.23 8.80
N PRO A 328 41.57 -19.32 9.00
CA PRO A 328 40.89 -18.47 9.96
C PRO A 328 41.63 -18.58 11.31
N PRO A 329 41.64 -17.51 12.13
CA PRO A 329 42.21 -17.58 13.47
C PRO A 329 41.64 -18.82 14.17
N GLU A 330 42.53 -19.63 14.75
CA GLU A 330 42.15 -20.91 15.33
C GLU A 330 41.09 -20.64 16.42
N PRO A 331 39.86 -21.18 16.27
CA PRO A 331 38.83 -20.98 17.27
C PRO A 331 39.32 -21.54 18.61
N PRO A 332 38.93 -20.95 19.75
CA PRO A 332 39.35 -21.43 21.06
C PRO A 332 39.03 -22.92 21.18
N ARG A 333 40.08 -23.75 21.31
CA ARG A 333 39.94 -25.20 21.47
C ARG A 333 39.27 -25.45 22.82
N GLY A 334 37.96 -25.72 22.80
CA GLY A 334 37.21 -25.93 24.06
C GLY A 334 35.71 -26.15 23.97
N GLY A 335 35.10 -26.25 22.78
CA GLY A 335 33.71 -26.68 22.65
C GLY A 335 33.59 -27.68 21.50
N GLN A 336 32.89 -28.80 21.71
CA GLN A 336 32.41 -29.60 20.59
C GLN A 336 31.47 -28.71 19.78
N ASP A 337 31.95 -28.18 18.65
CA ASP A 337 31.06 -27.57 17.68
C ASP A 337 30.08 -28.66 17.20
N PRO A 338 28.76 -28.41 17.26
CA PRO A 338 27.78 -29.38 16.76
C PRO A 338 28.00 -29.59 15.27
N ASP A 339 28.00 -30.85 14.85
CA ASP A 339 28.11 -31.23 13.44
C ASP A 339 26.91 -30.63 12.67
N PRO A 340 27.14 -29.67 11.76
CA PRO A 340 26.07 -28.97 11.07
C PRO A 340 25.27 -29.90 10.14
N ILE A 341 25.88 -30.98 9.66
CA ILE A 341 25.17 -32.00 8.87
C ILE A 341 24.23 -32.78 9.78
N ALA A 342 24.70 -33.17 10.97
CA ALA A 342 23.86 -33.83 11.96
C ALA A 342 22.71 -32.94 12.47
N GLU A 343 22.86 -31.61 12.48
CA GLU A 343 21.76 -30.67 12.78
C GLU A 343 20.70 -30.66 11.68
N VAL A 344 21.10 -30.58 10.41
CA VAL A 344 20.19 -30.63 9.27
C VAL A 344 19.44 -31.96 9.21
N GLU A 345 20.14 -33.08 9.45
CA GLU A 345 19.52 -34.41 9.50
C GLU A 345 18.51 -34.53 10.65
N ARG A 346 18.83 -34.00 11.84
CA ARG A 346 17.90 -33.95 12.99
C ARG A 346 16.66 -33.11 12.68
N ALA A 347 16.83 -31.94 12.06
CA ALA A 347 15.72 -31.07 11.69
C ALA A 347 14.80 -31.72 10.63
N ALA A 348 15.39 -32.40 9.64
CA ALA A 348 14.64 -33.16 8.64
C ALA A 348 13.87 -34.33 9.27
N ALA A 349 14.49 -35.08 10.18
CA ALA A 349 13.85 -36.17 10.91
C ALA A 349 12.71 -35.69 11.81
N GLU A 350 12.88 -34.54 12.49
CA GLU A 350 11.85 -33.95 13.32
C GLU A 350 10.65 -33.47 12.49
N THR A 351 10.93 -32.84 11.34
CA THR A 351 9.88 -32.40 10.40
C THR A 351 9.09 -33.60 9.89
N ARG A 352 9.77 -34.69 9.48
CA ARG A 352 9.14 -35.93 9.05
C ARG A 352 8.25 -36.52 10.15
N ARG A 353 8.77 -36.60 11.38
CA ARG A 353 8.01 -37.08 12.55
C ARG A 353 6.76 -36.25 12.82
N ARG A 354 6.84 -34.92 12.70
CA ARG A 354 5.71 -34.01 12.89
C ARG A 354 4.61 -34.25 11.85
N ARG A 355 4.98 -34.40 10.57
CA ARG A 355 4.03 -34.72 9.49
C ARG A 355 3.33 -36.04 9.74
N ARG A 356 4.10 -37.08 10.11
CA ARG A 356 3.56 -38.40 10.43
C ARG A 356 2.50 -38.34 11.53
N LEU A 357 2.82 -37.70 12.65
CA LEU A 357 1.87 -37.55 13.77
C LEU A 357 0.59 -36.79 13.36
N GLY A 358 0.73 -35.78 12.49
CA GLY A 358 -0.41 -35.02 11.96
C GLY A 358 -1.36 -35.88 11.12
N LEU A 359 -0.81 -36.70 10.22
CA LEU A 359 -1.62 -37.60 9.39
C LEU A 359 -2.15 -38.82 10.16
N GLU A 360 -1.39 -39.35 11.12
CA GLU A 360 -1.86 -40.42 12.02
C GLU A 360 -3.07 -40.00 12.84
N ALA A 361 -3.10 -38.74 13.29
CA ALA A 361 -4.26 -38.17 13.98
C ALA A 361 -5.51 -38.12 13.06
N LEU A 362 -5.32 -37.86 11.77
CA LEU A 362 -6.40 -37.87 10.78
C LEU A 362 -6.87 -39.30 10.44
N LEU A 363 -5.97 -40.28 10.46
CA LEU A 363 -6.33 -41.69 10.29
C LEU A 363 -7.14 -42.24 11.47
N GLY A 364 -6.98 -41.68 12.67
CA GLY A 364 -7.73 -42.13 13.86
C GLY A 364 -7.54 -43.63 14.15
N GLY A 365 -6.39 -44.20 13.78
CA GLY A 365 -6.08 -45.63 13.92
C GLY A 365 -6.64 -46.54 12.81
N GLN A 366 -7.30 -46.00 11.79
CA GLN A 366 -7.78 -46.75 10.63
C GLN A 366 -6.66 -46.96 9.58
N THR A 367 -6.88 -47.91 8.67
CA THR A 367 -6.01 -48.17 7.50
C THR A 367 -6.22 -47.18 6.37
N GLU A 368 -7.40 -46.56 6.31
CA GLU A 368 -7.77 -45.58 5.30
C GLU A 368 -8.59 -44.47 5.97
N ALA A 369 -8.35 -43.22 5.58
CA ALA A 369 -9.18 -42.09 5.99
C ALA A 369 -9.44 -41.15 4.82
N ASP A 370 -10.68 -40.67 4.76
CA ASP A 370 -11.09 -39.60 3.86
C ASP A 370 -10.63 -38.25 4.42
N LEU A 371 -9.76 -37.57 3.68
CA LEU A 371 -9.21 -36.26 4.04
C LEU A 371 -10.13 -35.12 3.61
N THR A 372 -11.11 -35.37 2.74
CA THR A 372 -11.94 -34.36 2.08
C THR A 372 -12.64 -33.45 3.09
N SER A 373 -13.29 -34.04 4.10
CA SER A 373 -13.99 -33.28 5.15
C SER A 373 -13.04 -32.42 6.00
N ALA A 374 -11.82 -32.91 6.26
CA ALA A 374 -10.82 -32.16 7.02
C ALA A 374 -10.26 -30.98 6.19
N MET A 375 -10.10 -31.17 4.88
CA MET A 375 -9.66 -30.13 3.94
C MET A 375 -10.71 -29.02 3.75
N GLN A 376 -12.01 -29.34 3.81
CA GLN A 376 -13.09 -28.35 3.68
C GLN A 376 -13.15 -27.32 4.82
N THR A 377 -12.46 -27.54 5.93
CA THR A 377 -12.53 -26.66 7.12
C THR A 377 -11.91 -25.28 6.84
N SER A 378 -10.79 -25.21 6.11
CA SER A 378 -10.16 -23.94 5.69
C SER A 378 -9.08 -24.16 4.63
N TRP A 379 -8.83 -23.16 3.78
CA TRP A 379 -7.75 -23.19 2.78
C TRP A 379 -6.36 -23.52 3.36
N PRO A 380 -5.92 -22.91 4.48
CA PRO A 380 -4.64 -23.25 5.10
C PRO A 380 -4.58 -24.70 5.62
N ALA A 381 -5.69 -25.23 6.13
CA ALA A 381 -5.76 -26.62 6.56
C ALA A 381 -5.66 -27.58 5.37
N ALA A 382 -6.36 -27.28 4.26
CA ALA A 382 -6.29 -28.06 3.03
C ALA A 382 -4.87 -28.15 2.47
N ILE A 383 -4.18 -27.00 2.33
CA ILE A 383 -2.78 -26.96 1.86
C ILE A 383 -1.90 -27.80 2.76
N ARG A 384 -2.00 -27.63 4.09
CA ARG A 384 -1.14 -28.33 5.05
C ARG A 384 -1.35 -29.84 4.97
N ILE A 385 -2.60 -30.30 4.99
CA ILE A 385 -2.95 -31.73 4.92
C ILE A 385 -2.42 -32.34 3.61
N LEU A 386 -2.65 -31.66 2.48
CA LEU A 386 -2.22 -32.15 1.18
C LEU A 386 -0.68 -32.19 1.07
N THR A 387 0.00 -31.13 1.50
CA THR A 387 1.46 -31.04 1.46
C THR A 387 2.11 -32.09 2.34
N ASP A 388 1.59 -32.30 3.55
CA ASP A 388 2.10 -33.31 4.46
C ASP A 388 1.85 -34.73 3.91
N ALA A 389 0.67 -34.98 3.33
CA ALA A 389 0.35 -36.26 2.70
C ALA A 389 1.19 -36.56 1.45
N MET A 390 1.37 -35.58 0.55
CA MET A 390 2.24 -35.73 -0.63
C MET A 390 3.71 -35.93 -0.24
N ALA A 391 4.18 -35.25 0.81
CA ALA A 391 5.56 -35.39 1.27
C ALA A 391 5.85 -36.77 1.88
N LEU A 392 4.87 -37.39 2.55
CA LEU A 392 5.02 -38.76 3.07
C LEU A 392 4.79 -39.82 1.97
N ASP A 393 3.87 -39.59 1.02
CA ASP A 393 3.67 -40.46 -0.15
C ASP A 393 4.93 -40.54 -1.05
N ALA A 394 5.65 -39.42 -1.18
CA ALA A 394 6.91 -39.38 -1.92
C ALA A 394 8.10 -40.02 -1.17
N ASP A 395 8.02 -40.19 0.15
CA ASP A 395 9.10 -40.77 0.97
C ASP A 395 8.93 -42.30 1.06
N ARG A 396 9.78 -43.05 0.35
CA ARG A 396 9.76 -44.52 0.34
C ARG A 396 9.96 -45.18 1.71
N SER A 397 10.43 -44.44 2.71
CA SER A 397 10.59 -44.94 4.07
C SER A 397 9.32 -44.85 4.92
N GLU A 398 8.25 -44.24 4.39
CA GLU A 398 6.99 -44.00 5.08
C GLU A 398 5.85 -44.86 4.50
N PRO A 399 4.95 -45.41 5.32
CA PRO A 399 3.91 -46.34 4.86
C PRO A 399 2.60 -45.62 4.49
N PHE A 400 2.67 -44.48 3.81
CA PHE A 400 1.50 -43.70 3.42
C PHE A 400 1.39 -43.61 1.90
N VAL A 401 0.17 -43.80 1.39
CA VAL A 401 -0.16 -43.54 0.00
C VAL A 401 -1.31 -42.55 -0.06
N LEU A 402 -1.14 -41.50 -0.85
CA LEU A 402 -2.17 -40.50 -1.09
C LEU A 402 -2.91 -40.80 -2.39
N ASN A 403 -4.21 -41.01 -2.32
CA ASN A 403 -5.07 -41.17 -3.49
C ASN A 403 -5.95 -39.93 -3.66
N ILE A 404 -5.78 -39.21 -4.77
CA ILE A 404 -6.59 -38.04 -5.11
C ILE A 404 -7.50 -38.44 -6.27
N ASP A 405 -8.81 -38.33 -6.06
CA ASP A 405 -9.81 -38.63 -7.08
C ASP A 405 -9.79 -37.54 -8.17
N GLN A 406 -10.01 -37.93 -9.42
CA GLN A 406 -10.10 -36.99 -10.55
C GLN A 406 -11.42 -36.21 -10.54
N THR A 407 -12.38 -36.62 -9.73
CA THR A 407 -13.65 -35.92 -9.54
C THR A 407 -13.41 -34.58 -8.85
N LEU A 408 -13.96 -33.51 -9.40
CA LEU A 408 -13.88 -32.16 -8.82
C LEU A 408 -15.18 -31.83 -8.08
N LEU A 409 -15.08 -31.57 -6.78
CA LEU A 409 -16.17 -30.99 -6.00
C LEU A 409 -16.09 -29.45 -6.11
N ILE A 410 -17.23 -28.83 -6.41
CA ILE A 410 -17.37 -27.38 -6.50
C ILE A 410 -18.45 -26.96 -5.51
N ASP A 411 -18.07 -26.14 -4.54
CA ASP A 411 -18.98 -25.56 -3.55
C ASP A 411 -18.65 -24.08 -3.36
N SER A 412 -19.53 -23.19 -3.83
CA SER A 412 -19.32 -21.74 -3.78
C SER A 412 -19.40 -21.16 -2.37
N GLU A 413 -20.02 -21.88 -1.42
CA GLU A 413 -20.24 -21.42 -0.05
C GLU A 413 -19.20 -22.00 0.92
N ALA A 414 -18.46 -23.04 0.52
CA ALA A 414 -17.42 -23.64 1.34
C ALA A 414 -16.13 -22.80 1.34
N PRO A 415 -15.34 -22.82 2.44
CA PRO A 415 -14.04 -22.16 2.50
C PRO A 415 -13.04 -22.60 1.42
N VAL A 416 -13.22 -23.78 0.81
CA VAL A 416 -12.42 -24.29 -0.31
C VAL A 416 -13.35 -24.56 -1.48
N THR A 417 -13.35 -23.63 -2.45
CA THR A 417 -14.32 -23.62 -3.57
C THR A 417 -14.16 -24.79 -4.54
N TYR A 418 -12.93 -25.25 -4.76
CA TYR A 418 -12.57 -26.33 -5.67
C TYR A 418 -11.78 -27.37 -4.91
N LEU A 419 -12.29 -28.60 -4.81
CA LEU A 419 -11.65 -29.65 -4.03
C LEU A 419 -11.77 -31.01 -4.74
N HIS A 420 -10.63 -31.66 -4.92
CA HIS A 420 -10.60 -33.07 -5.29
C HIS A 420 -10.71 -33.93 -4.02
N PRO A 421 -11.62 -34.91 -3.94
CA PRO A 421 -11.65 -35.85 -2.84
C PRO A 421 -10.30 -36.55 -2.69
N ALA A 422 -9.80 -36.62 -1.47
CA ALA A 422 -8.49 -37.19 -1.18
C ALA A 422 -8.59 -38.22 -0.07
N ARG A 423 -7.94 -39.37 -0.26
CA ARG A 423 -7.87 -40.44 0.74
C ARG A 423 -6.43 -40.77 1.07
N LEU A 424 -6.17 -40.95 2.35
CA LEU A 424 -4.89 -41.43 2.85
C LEU A 424 -5.01 -42.92 3.15
N ILE A 425 -4.10 -43.72 2.61
CA ILE A 425 -4.04 -45.17 2.81
C ILE A 425 -2.73 -45.52 3.50
N ARG A 426 -2.79 -46.40 4.50
CA ARG A 426 -1.62 -46.93 5.20
C ARG A 426 -1.24 -48.30 4.63
N THR A 427 0.01 -48.48 4.22
CA THR A 427 0.47 -49.65 3.46
C THR A 427 1.22 -50.70 4.29
N ASP A 428 1.50 -50.43 5.57
CA ASP A 428 2.17 -51.35 6.48
C ASP A 428 1.21 -52.36 7.16
N PHE A 429 -0.10 -52.27 6.91
CA PHE A 429 -1.07 -53.28 7.33
C PHE A 429 -1.09 -54.43 6.32
N ALA A 430 -0.47 -55.55 6.67
CA ALA A 430 -0.55 -56.79 5.90
C ALA A 430 -2.02 -57.26 5.76
N LEU A 431 -2.54 -57.27 4.53
CA LEU A 431 -3.68 -58.12 4.16
C LEU A 431 -3.19 -59.59 4.08
N PRO A 432 -3.93 -60.58 4.60
CA PRO A 432 -3.60 -61.98 4.39
C PRO A 432 -3.79 -62.32 2.89
N GLU A 433 -2.69 -62.60 2.19
CA GLU A 433 -2.75 -63.03 0.80
C GLU A 433 -3.43 -64.40 0.70
N THR A 434 -4.60 -64.39 0.06
CA THR A 434 -5.28 -65.55 -0.49
C THR A 434 -4.33 -66.23 -1.48
N GLY A 435 -3.93 -67.46 -1.17
CA GLY A 435 -2.98 -68.22 -1.97
C GLY A 435 -3.45 -68.43 -3.42
N ALA A 436 -2.59 -68.07 -4.36
CA ALA A 436 -2.60 -68.62 -5.71
C ALA A 436 -1.14 -68.83 -6.13
N ILE A 437 -0.63 -70.02 -5.82
CA ILE A 437 0.63 -70.54 -6.34
C ILE A 437 0.45 -70.75 -7.84
N THR A 438 1.24 -70.07 -8.66
CA THR A 438 1.60 -70.57 -9.99
C THR A 438 3.01 -70.10 -10.35
N GLU A 439 4.02 -70.82 -9.85
CA GLU A 439 5.40 -70.64 -10.27
C GLU A 439 5.78 -71.73 -11.30
N GLN A 440 5.83 -71.27 -12.55
CA GLN A 440 6.88 -71.45 -13.55
C GLN A 440 7.47 -72.84 -13.83
N VAL A 441 7.15 -73.28 -15.06
CA VAL A 441 7.95 -74.13 -15.94
C VAL A 441 9.34 -73.52 -16.14
N ARG A 442 10.39 -74.31 -15.90
CA ARG A 442 11.79 -73.99 -16.24
C ARG A 442 12.28 -75.01 -17.26
N PRO A 443 12.67 -74.63 -18.49
CA PRO A 443 13.30 -75.56 -19.41
C PRO A 443 14.82 -75.56 -19.21
N ASP A 444 15.31 -76.75 -18.89
CA ASP A 444 16.28 -77.50 -19.68
C ASP A 444 17.72 -76.97 -19.84
N ARG A 445 18.68 -77.74 -19.29
CA ARG A 445 19.81 -78.22 -20.11
C ARG A 445 20.51 -79.44 -19.50
N ASN A 446 20.39 -80.53 -20.25
CA ASN A 446 21.04 -81.85 -20.22
C ASN A 446 22.54 -81.98 -19.88
N ASP A 447 22.79 -83.16 -19.28
CA ASP A 447 23.84 -84.18 -19.51
C ASP A 447 25.34 -83.85 -19.41
N ARG A 448 26.05 -84.62 -18.56
CA ARG A 448 26.76 -85.87 -18.98
C ARG A 448 27.48 -86.59 -17.83
N ASP A 449 27.48 -87.93 -17.95
CA ASP A 449 28.41 -88.98 -17.42
C ASP A 449 28.54 -89.08 -15.88
N VAL A 450 28.30 -90.22 -15.20
CA VAL A 450 28.61 -91.65 -15.40
C VAL A 450 27.55 -92.55 -14.77
#